data_AF-A0A212SHE3-F1
#
_entry.id   AF-A0A212SHE3-F1
#
_cell.length_a   1.000
_cell.length_b   1.000
_cell.length_c   1.000
_cell.angle_alpha   90.00
_cell.angle_beta   90.00
_cell.angle_gamma   90.00
#
_symmetry.space_group_name_H-M   'P 1'
#
loop_
_entity.id
_entity.type
_entity.pdbx_description
1 polymer ?
#
loop_
_entity_poly.entity_id
_entity_poly.type
_entity_poly.pdbx_seq_one_letter_code
_entity_poly.pdbx_strand_id
1 'polypeptide(L)'
;MLTNLTRTSSMRTSPTRTSPMRTNLTRTAVLAAALAVSALVPQALAHDRAAAAPERSLGVALGTCEAGRLCLWKKPDFTGARHTFELADTDIESCVPLPKGGDAQSLANRTGRPVTTYQSAECAETGEFETYPGGGTWAPRSPYQVRAFKIWEN
;
A
#
# COMPACT_ATOMS: atom_id res chain seq x y z
N MET A 1 21.56 61.40 -7.63
CA MET A 1 21.99 60.51 -8.74
C MET A 1 20.90 59.46 -8.87
N LEU A 2 19.98 59.52 -9.86
CA LEU A 2 20.12 58.95 -11.22
C LEU A 2 20.60 57.49 -11.13
N THR A 3 19.92 56.42 -11.59
CA THR A 3 18.96 56.27 -12.70
C THR A 3 18.25 54.92 -12.59
N ASN A 4 17.01 54.84 -13.09
CA ASN A 4 16.24 53.62 -13.38
C ASN A 4 16.95 52.67 -14.35
N LEU A 5 16.57 51.38 -14.35
CA LEU A 5 16.39 50.60 -15.58
C LEU A 5 15.44 49.41 -15.37
N THR A 6 14.20 49.63 -15.76
CA THR A 6 13.18 48.68 -16.14
C THR A 6 13.71 47.75 -17.23
N ARG A 7 13.50 46.42 -17.12
CA ARG A 7 13.49 45.55 -18.30
C ARG A 7 12.30 44.61 -18.28
N THR A 8 11.42 44.91 -19.23
CA THR A 8 10.14 44.28 -19.57
C THR A 8 10.33 43.07 -20.50
N SER A 9 9.39 42.12 -20.41
CA SER A 9 8.98 41.13 -21.43
C SER A 9 9.90 39.91 -21.65
N SER A 10 9.40 38.71 -21.95
CA SER A 10 8.15 38.38 -22.65
C SER A 10 7.57 37.03 -22.21
N MET A 11 6.24 36.99 -22.07
CA MET A 11 5.43 35.78 -22.15
C MET A 11 5.74 35.01 -23.44
N ARG A 12 5.87 33.69 -23.35
CA ARG A 12 5.77 32.80 -24.51
C ARG A 12 4.84 31.64 -24.16
N THR A 13 3.58 31.83 -24.50
CA THR A 13 2.51 30.84 -24.52
C THR A 13 2.86 29.76 -25.54
N SER A 14 2.95 28.50 -25.11
CA SER A 14 3.11 27.37 -26.02
C SER A 14 1.74 26.88 -26.50
N PRO A 15 1.60 26.54 -27.79
CA PRO A 15 0.32 26.14 -28.38
C PRO A 15 -0.07 24.70 -28.01
N THR A 16 -1.37 24.55 -27.77
CA THR A 16 -2.14 23.30 -27.70
C THR A 16 -2.01 22.51 -29.00
N ARG A 17 -1.53 21.27 -28.93
CA ARG A 17 -1.56 20.32 -30.06
C ARG A 17 -2.65 19.28 -29.83
N THR A 18 -3.79 19.53 -30.45
CA THR A 18 -4.91 18.60 -30.64
C THR A 18 -4.45 17.45 -31.54
N SER A 19 -4.53 16.21 -31.04
CA SER A 19 -4.36 14.99 -31.84
C SER A 19 -5.73 14.50 -32.33
N PRO A 20 -5.92 14.27 -33.64
CA PRO A 20 -7.15 13.67 -34.16
C PRO A 20 -7.10 12.13 -34.15
N MET A 21 -8.25 11.56 -33.75
CA MET A 21 -9.04 10.56 -34.49
C MET A 21 -8.36 9.24 -34.91
N ARG A 22 -8.80 8.13 -34.28
CA ARG A 22 -9.02 6.86 -35.00
C ARG A 22 -10.32 6.20 -34.53
N THR A 23 -11.32 6.37 -35.38
CA THR A 23 -12.61 5.68 -35.40
C THR A 23 -12.40 4.22 -35.75
N ASN A 24 -12.78 3.28 -34.88
CA ASN A 24 -13.03 1.90 -35.28
C ASN A 24 -14.52 1.62 -35.15
N LEU A 25 -15.17 1.67 -36.32
CA LEU A 25 -16.56 1.31 -36.53
C LEU A 25 -16.67 -0.21 -36.74
N THR A 26 -17.76 -0.77 -36.22
CA THR A 26 -18.46 -1.98 -36.69
C THR A 26 -17.80 -3.35 -36.57
N ARG A 27 -18.45 -4.25 -35.82
CA ARG A 27 -19.23 -5.34 -36.45
C ARG A 27 -20.25 -5.96 -35.50
N THR A 28 -21.50 -5.78 -35.88
CA THR A 28 -22.72 -6.48 -35.46
C THR A 28 -22.71 -7.95 -35.87
N ALA A 29 -23.71 -8.68 -35.36
CA ALA A 29 -24.31 -9.93 -35.88
C ALA A 29 -23.89 -11.20 -35.09
N VAL A 30 -24.73 -12.17 -34.73
CA VAL A 30 -26.12 -12.55 -35.05
C VAL A 30 -26.68 -13.38 -33.87
N LEU A 31 -27.96 -13.23 -33.54
CA LEU A 31 -28.75 -14.18 -32.75
C LEU A 31 -29.15 -15.37 -33.63
N ALA A 32 -28.85 -16.62 -33.24
CA ALA A 32 -29.50 -17.80 -33.79
C ALA A 32 -29.66 -18.88 -32.72
N ALA A 33 -30.93 -19.18 -32.42
CA ALA A 33 -31.36 -20.26 -31.55
C ALA A 33 -31.23 -21.62 -32.24
N ALA A 34 -30.91 -22.66 -31.48
CA ALA A 34 -31.12 -24.05 -31.88
C ALA A 34 -31.72 -24.83 -30.71
N LEU A 35 -32.96 -25.28 -30.90
CA LEU A 35 -33.66 -26.25 -30.06
C LEU A 35 -33.26 -27.66 -30.50
N ALA A 36 -32.80 -28.50 -29.57
CA ALA A 36 -32.81 -29.95 -29.74
C ALA A 36 -33.09 -30.62 -28.38
N VAL A 37 -34.06 -31.53 -28.39
CA VAL A 37 -34.69 -32.18 -27.24
C VAL A 37 -34.16 -33.62 -27.08
N SER A 38 -34.08 -34.05 -25.81
CA SER A 38 -34.06 -35.44 -25.27
C SER A 38 -32.84 -36.35 -25.53
N ALA A 39 -32.18 -36.85 -24.47
CA ALA A 39 -32.57 -38.06 -23.72
C ALA A 39 -31.54 -38.49 -22.64
N LEU A 40 -32.08 -38.80 -21.45
CA LEU A 40 -31.59 -39.65 -20.34
C LEU A 40 -30.13 -40.11 -20.23
N VAL A 41 -29.45 -39.68 -19.16
CA VAL A 41 -28.65 -40.54 -18.25
C VAL A 41 -28.73 -39.96 -16.82
N PRO A 42 -29.29 -40.66 -15.83
CA PRO A 42 -29.09 -40.28 -14.43
C PRO A 42 -27.78 -40.88 -13.92
N GLN A 43 -27.23 -40.20 -12.90
CA GLN A 43 -26.32 -40.70 -11.86
C GLN A 43 -24.87 -40.21 -11.89
N ALA A 44 -24.59 -39.49 -10.81
CA ALA A 44 -23.34 -39.45 -10.06
C ALA A 44 -22.15 -38.74 -10.73
N LEU A 45 -22.16 -37.41 -10.68
CA LEU A 45 -20.98 -36.68 -10.22
C LEU A 45 -21.44 -35.73 -9.13
N ALA A 46 -21.28 -36.19 -7.88
CA ALA A 46 -21.10 -35.28 -6.77
C ALA A 46 -20.01 -34.30 -7.22
N HIS A 47 -20.43 -33.11 -7.65
CA HIS A 47 -19.54 -31.98 -7.64
C HIS A 47 -19.31 -31.75 -6.16
N ASP A 48 -18.26 -32.39 -5.63
CA ASP A 48 -17.45 -31.81 -4.60
C ASP A 48 -17.19 -30.38 -5.05
N ARG A 49 -18.08 -29.48 -4.64
CA ARG A 49 -17.66 -28.17 -4.18
C ARG A 49 -16.73 -28.47 -3.01
N ALA A 50 -15.53 -28.92 -3.33
CA ALA A 50 -14.36 -28.40 -2.68
C ALA A 50 -14.57 -26.89 -2.81
N ALA A 51 -15.13 -26.30 -1.75
CA ALA A 51 -14.98 -24.90 -1.49
C ALA A 51 -13.51 -24.67 -1.80
N ALA A 52 -13.25 -23.88 -2.84
CA ALA A 52 -11.93 -23.31 -3.01
C ALA A 52 -11.69 -22.63 -1.67
N ALA A 53 -10.95 -23.32 -0.79
CA ALA A 53 -10.37 -22.71 0.37
C ALA A 53 -9.72 -21.46 -0.22
N PRO A 54 -9.95 -20.27 0.36
CA PRO A 54 -9.31 -19.07 -0.15
C PRO A 54 -7.86 -19.46 -0.33
N GLU A 55 -7.38 -19.36 -1.57
CA GLU A 55 -5.98 -19.58 -1.91
C GLU A 55 -5.24 -18.87 -0.79
N ARG A 56 -4.69 -19.64 0.16
CA ARG A 56 -3.76 -19.07 1.11
C ARG A 56 -2.69 -18.65 0.16
N SER A 57 -2.69 -17.36 -0.19
CA SER A 57 -1.61 -16.75 -0.92
C SER A 57 -0.37 -17.39 -0.34
N LEU A 58 0.47 -17.97 -1.19
CA LEU A 58 1.78 -18.47 -0.78
C LEU A 58 2.59 -17.25 -0.32
N GLY A 59 2.15 -16.65 0.77
CA GLY A 59 2.84 -15.66 1.52
C GLY A 59 3.99 -16.45 2.07
N VAL A 60 5.20 -16.04 1.68
CA VAL A 60 6.29 -15.90 2.64
C VAL A 60 5.63 -15.74 4.00
N ALA A 61 5.74 -16.74 4.89
CA ALA A 61 4.98 -16.80 6.12
C ALA A 61 5.09 -15.42 6.77
N LEU A 62 4.05 -14.59 6.59
CA LEU A 62 4.15 -13.15 6.80
C LEU A 62 4.55 -13.06 8.27
N GLY A 63 5.76 -12.54 8.54
CA GLY A 63 6.37 -12.68 9.86
C GLY A 63 5.32 -12.42 10.93
N THR A 64 5.18 -13.29 11.93
CA THR A 64 3.98 -13.33 12.78
C THR A 64 3.74 -11.97 13.46
N CYS A 65 2.80 -11.17 12.98
CA CYS A 65 2.40 -9.92 13.61
C CYS A 65 0.95 -10.04 14.07
N GLU A 66 0.75 -10.06 15.38
CA GLU A 66 -0.58 -10.23 15.96
C GLU A 66 -1.47 -9.02 15.67
N ALA A 67 -2.79 -9.25 15.66
CA ALA A 67 -3.75 -8.15 15.61
C ALA A 67 -3.52 -7.19 16.80
N GLY A 68 -3.65 -5.89 16.56
CA GLY A 68 -3.41 -4.85 17.57
C GLY A 68 -1.96 -4.40 17.70
N ARG A 69 -1.02 -5.02 16.96
CA ARG A 69 0.42 -4.74 17.08
C ARG A 69 0.98 -3.92 15.91
N LEU A 70 2.01 -3.14 16.19
CA LEU A 70 2.93 -2.65 15.18
C LEU A 70 4.19 -3.51 15.23
N CYS A 71 4.55 -4.12 14.10
CA CYS A 71 5.77 -4.92 13.98
C CYS A 71 6.73 -4.25 13.01
N LEU A 72 8.00 -4.13 13.41
CA LEU A 72 9.07 -3.57 12.59
C LEU A 72 10.22 -4.56 12.50
N TRP A 73 10.69 -4.85 11.29
CA TRP A 73 11.77 -5.79 11.04
C TRP A 73 13.00 -5.10 10.48
N LYS A 74 14.16 -5.50 10.98
CA LYS A 74 15.47 -4.97 10.59
C LYS A 74 15.75 -5.09 9.09
N LYS A 75 15.24 -6.15 8.44
CA LYS A 75 15.47 -6.41 7.02
C LYS A 75 14.16 -6.32 6.23
N PRO A 76 14.25 -6.15 4.90
CA PRO A 76 13.10 -6.28 4.02
C PRO A 76 12.41 -7.64 4.15
N ASP A 77 11.20 -7.71 3.59
CA ASP A 77 10.41 -8.93 3.43
C ASP A 77 10.10 -9.62 4.78
N PHE A 78 9.98 -8.81 5.85
CA PHE A 78 9.60 -9.22 7.21
C PHE A 78 10.59 -10.18 7.88
N THR A 79 11.90 -9.94 7.68
CA THR A 79 12.97 -10.81 8.18
C THR A 79 13.93 -10.14 9.17
N GLY A 80 14.71 -10.94 9.88
CA GLY A 80 15.70 -10.46 10.85
C GLY A 80 15.09 -10.09 12.21
N ALA A 81 15.83 -9.30 13.00
CA ALA A 81 15.38 -8.87 14.31
C ALA A 81 14.07 -8.07 14.20
N ARG A 82 13.15 -8.32 15.13
CA ARG A 82 11.81 -7.73 15.14
C ARG A 82 11.58 -6.93 16.42
N HIS A 83 11.04 -5.73 16.27
CA HIS A 83 10.45 -4.96 17.35
C HIS A 83 8.93 -5.04 17.25
N THR A 84 8.25 -5.03 18.40
CA THR A 84 6.80 -5.11 18.47
C THR A 84 6.27 -4.14 19.51
N PHE A 85 5.25 -3.38 19.14
CA PHE A 85 4.62 -2.34 19.96
C PHE A 85 3.09 -2.51 19.95
N GLU A 86 2.42 -2.05 21.00
CA GLU A 86 0.96 -1.99 21.09
C GLU A 86 0.48 -0.68 21.70
N LEU A 87 -0.81 -0.40 21.49
CA LEU A 87 -1.47 0.80 21.99
C LEU A 87 -1.54 0.89 23.52
N ALA A 88 -1.49 -0.25 24.22
CA ALA A 88 -1.57 -0.26 25.68
C ALA A 88 -0.33 0.35 26.35
N ASP A 89 0.83 0.21 25.71
CA ASP A 89 2.14 0.59 26.26
C ASP A 89 2.85 1.67 25.44
N THR A 90 2.19 2.20 24.40
CA THR A 90 2.78 3.19 23.50
C THR A 90 1.93 4.45 23.50
N ASP A 91 2.54 5.55 23.93
CA ASP A 91 1.89 6.85 23.92
C ASP A 91 1.50 7.28 22.52
N ILE A 92 0.27 7.76 22.42
CA ILE A 92 -0.33 8.28 21.21
C ILE A 92 0.24 9.67 20.92
N GLU A 93 0.43 9.99 19.63
CA GLU A 93 0.99 11.26 19.15
C GLU A 93 2.38 11.65 19.70
N SER A 94 3.02 10.76 20.45
CA SER A 94 4.38 10.89 20.93
C SER A 94 5.37 10.25 19.96
N CYS A 95 6.57 10.82 19.84
CA CYS A 95 7.64 10.24 19.03
C CYS A 95 8.30 9.08 19.79
N VAL A 96 8.28 7.89 19.17
CA VAL A 96 8.83 6.68 19.77
C VAL A 96 10.06 6.23 18.96
N PRO A 97 11.29 6.43 19.48
CA PRO A 97 12.48 5.93 18.84
C PRO A 97 12.58 4.41 18.93
N LEU A 98 13.18 3.77 17.93
CA LEU A 98 13.43 2.34 18.00
C LEU A 98 14.44 2.01 19.11
N PRO A 99 14.23 0.93 19.89
CA PRO A 99 15.11 0.55 20.99
C PRO A 99 16.57 0.41 20.55
N LYS A 100 17.49 0.86 21.39
CA LYS A 100 18.95 0.80 21.15
C LYS A 100 19.41 1.54 19.88
N GLY A 101 18.64 2.53 19.41
CA GLY A 101 18.92 3.24 18.16
C GLY A 101 18.79 2.35 16.94
N GLY A 102 17.95 1.31 17.04
CA GLY A 102 17.71 0.35 15.96
C GLY A 102 17.12 1.00 14.71
N ASP A 103 17.10 0.22 13.62
CA ASP A 103 16.42 0.59 12.40
C ASP A 103 15.61 -0.58 11.85
N ALA A 104 14.63 -0.28 11.01
CA ALA A 104 13.79 -1.25 10.34
C ALA A 104 13.60 -0.91 8.85
N GLN A 105 13.53 -1.96 8.03
CA GLN A 105 13.34 -1.89 6.58
C GLN A 105 12.01 -2.46 6.10
N SER A 106 11.22 -3.10 6.97
CA SER A 106 9.85 -3.53 6.66
C SER A 106 8.99 -3.47 7.90
N LEU A 107 7.67 -3.34 7.71
CA LEU A 107 6.73 -3.21 8.82
C LEU A 107 5.34 -3.77 8.51
N ALA A 108 4.60 -4.04 9.59
CA ALA A 108 3.19 -4.36 9.54
C ALA A 108 2.45 -3.51 10.58
N ASN A 109 1.53 -2.66 10.13
CA ASN A 109 0.61 -1.96 11.00
C ASN A 109 -0.67 -2.79 11.15
N ARG A 110 -0.65 -3.68 12.15
CA ARG A 110 -1.83 -4.45 12.59
C ARG A 110 -2.58 -3.74 13.71
N THR A 111 -2.18 -2.54 14.10
CA THR A 111 -2.92 -1.72 15.06
C THR A 111 -4.23 -1.24 14.43
N GLY A 112 -5.16 -0.77 15.24
CA GLY A 112 -6.40 -0.15 14.75
C GLY A 112 -6.24 1.30 14.31
N ARG A 113 -5.01 1.84 14.25
CA ARG A 113 -4.73 3.28 14.14
C ARG A 113 -3.69 3.57 13.06
N PRO A 114 -3.69 4.75 12.43
CA PRO A 114 -2.61 5.15 11.52
C PRO A 114 -1.26 5.23 12.25
N VAL A 115 -0.20 4.83 11.57
CA VAL A 115 1.18 4.91 12.09
C VAL A 115 2.04 5.66 11.07
N THR A 116 2.73 6.70 11.50
CA THR A 116 3.78 7.34 10.69
C THR A 116 5.14 6.82 11.11
N THR A 117 5.96 6.38 10.15
CA THR A 117 7.37 6.08 10.39
C THR A 117 8.26 7.21 9.89
N TYR A 118 9.43 7.35 10.50
CA TYR A 118 10.36 8.45 10.22
C TYR A 118 11.77 7.91 9.98
N GLN A 119 12.50 8.56 9.06
CA GLN A 119 13.94 8.39 8.89
C GLN A 119 14.74 9.00 10.06
N SER A 120 14.21 10.00 10.75
CA SER A 120 14.80 10.58 11.96
C SER A 120 14.43 9.75 13.19
N ALA A 121 15.32 9.72 14.19
CA ALA A 121 15.03 9.08 15.49
C ALA A 121 14.20 10.00 16.41
N GLU A 122 14.05 11.26 16.03
CA GLU A 122 13.38 12.35 16.73
C GLU A 122 12.06 12.75 16.04
N CYS A 123 11.62 11.94 15.07
CA CYS A 123 10.43 12.20 14.24
C CYS A 123 10.49 13.56 13.52
N ALA A 124 11.68 14.00 13.10
CA ALA A 124 11.84 15.24 12.35
C ALA A 124 11.21 15.14 10.95
N GLU A 125 10.41 16.13 10.58
CA GLU A 125 9.69 16.20 9.29
C GLU A 125 10.54 16.78 8.15
N THR A 126 11.75 17.23 8.44
CA THR A 126 12.72 17.65 7.42
C THR A 126 13.38 16.46 6.70
N GLY A 127 13.26 15.25 7.28
CA GLY A 127 13.66 14.00 6.65
C GLY A 127 12.47 13.24 6.08
N GLU A 128 12.71 12.04 5.55
CA GLU A 128 11.64 11.23 4.96
C GLU A 128 10.71 10.63 6.03
N PHE A 129 9.41 10.61 5.75
CA PHE A 129 8.39 9.96 6.57
C PHE A 129 7.22 9.45 5.72
N GLU A 130 6.50 8.44 6.21
CA GLU A 130 5.36 7.83 5.52
C GLU A 130 4.33 7.36 6.53
N THR A 131 3.05 7.59 6.25
CA THR A 131 1.93 7.18 7.09
C THR A 131 1.24 5.94 6.53
N TYR A 132 1.19 4.89 7.33
CA TYR A 132 0.53 3.62 7.02
C TYR A 132 -0.83 3.55 7.72
N PRO A 133 -1.92 3.27 6.99
CA PRO A 133 -3.24 3.06 7.59
C PRO A 133 -3.24 1.99 8.68
N GLY A 134 -4.17 2.12 9.64
CA GLY A 134 -4.48 1.05 10.58
C GLY A 134 -5.29 -0.08 9.93
N GLY A 135 -5.55 -1.13 10.69
CA GLY A 135 -6.43 -2.23 10.29
C GLY A 135 -5.76 -3.35 9.49
N GLY A 136 -4.46 -3.25 9.19
CA GLY A 136 -3.68 -4.37 8.64
C GLY A 136 -2.80 -4.05 7.43
N THR A 137 -2.14 -2.91 7.39
CA THR A 137 -1.16 -2.60 6.33
C THR A 137 0.13 -3.41 6.51
N TRP A 138 0.67 -3.93 5.40
CA TRP A 138 1.96 -4.62 5.34
C TRP A 138 2.84 -3.95 4.28
N ALA A 139 4.01 -3.46 4.69
CA ALA A 139 5.00 -2.87 3.79
C ALA A 139 6.27 -3.73 3.81
N PRO A 140 6.53 -4.53 2.74
CA PRO A 140 7.69 -5.43 2.69
C PRO A 140 9.01 -4.68 2.54
N ARG A 141 8.96 -3.40 2.18
CA ARG A 141 10.12 -2.52 2.06
C ARG A 141 9.72 -1.07 2.33
N SER A 142 10.35 -0.45 3.31
CA SER A 142 10.31 1.01 3.47
C SER A 142 11.29 1.67 2.50
N PRO A 143 10.99 2.85 1.94
CA PRO A 143 11.93 3.59 1.09
C PRO A 143 13.14 4.14 1.86
N TYR A 144 13.10 4.14 3.20
CA TYR A 144 14.18 4.59 4.08
C TYR A 144 14.29 3.70 5.31
N GLN A 145 15.38 3.88 6.08
CA GLN A 145 15.57 3.20 7.35
C GLN A 145 14.70 3.83 8.43
N VAL A 146 13.70 3.10 8.91
CA VAL A 146 12.79 3.58 9.96
C VAL A 146 13.54 3.63 11.29
N ARG A 147 13.61 4.82 11.90
CA ARG A 147 14.32 5.06 13.17
C ARG A 147 13.41 5.49 14.32
N ALA A 148 12.23 6.02 14.00
CA ALA A 148 11.16 6.28 14.95
C ALA A 148 9.79 6.13 14.31
N PHE A 149 8.75 6.11 15.13
CA PHE A 149 7.37 6.12 14.68
C PHE A 149 6.48 6.96 15.61
N LYS A 150 5.29 7.32 15.11
CA LYS A 150 4.18 7.91 15.88
C LYS A 150 2.89 7.16 15.57
N ILE A 151 2.06 6.92 16.59
CA ILE A 151 0.71 6.37 16.41
C ILE A 151 -0.33 7.48 16.56
N TRP A 152 -1.16 7.68 15.55
CA TRP A 152 -2.13 8.79 15.46
C TRP A 152 -3.55 8.39 15.82
N GLU A 153 -4.34 9.38 16.23
CA GLU A 153 -5.80 9.23 16.38
C GLU A 153 -6.47 8.81 15.08
N ASN A 154 -7.70 8.30 15.21
CA ASN A 154 -8.50 7.81 14.08
C ASN A 154 -9.27 8.96 13.42
#